data_AF-A0A0N4UJV7-F1
#
_entry.id   AF-A0A0N4UJV7-F1
#
_cell.length_a   1.000
_cell.length_b   1.000
_cell.length_c   1.000
_cell.angle_alpha   90.00
_cell.angle_beta   90.00
_cell.angle_gamma   90.00
#
_symmetry.space_group_name_H-M   'P 1'
#
loop_
_entity.id
_entity.type
_entity.pdbx_description
1 polymer ?
#
loop_
_entity_poly.entity_id
_entity_poly.type
_entity_poly.pdbx_seq_one_letter_code
_entity_poly.pdbx_strand_id
1 'polypeptide(L)'
;MYVKYAIKNCNYKCEVTTDQKKYLSAGAVLFLLPNPKLMPIARHPNQLYVFLNGESPINSWKIPESMNEEFFNITMTFRLDSDIPCPYGGLRRINNSTASNKIWRWKQAKYNFKLKVVRMVKQKTKSVLQFVSNCNASSGRDLYTKELAQYISVSLYGSCGEKICFGHCEKLAVAKHRFYLAFENSICKDYVTEKAFYRLDQLLVPIVLKGSLYKNILPENSYIAADDFDSPKDLAKYFKWTKKYTKTSFIATPTSSIFISGFCKLCEILHRGVKKSTTVNIKSWWFEKGQCEKFYVQRLLNRKKRSKF
;
A
#
# COMPACT_ATOMS: atom_id res chain seq x y z
N MET A 1 4.34 16.08 -10.77
CA MET A 1 5.80 16.01 -10.58
C MET A 1 6.36 14.62 -10.89
N TYR A 2 5.89 13.56 -10.23
CA TYR A 2 6.38 12.18 -10.43
C TYR A 2 6.32 11.68 -11.89
N VAL A 3 5.23 11.97 -12.61
CA VAL A 3 5.08 11.55 -14.02
C VAL A 3 6.19 12.13 -14.91
N LYS A 4 6.44 13.45 -14.81
CA LYS A 4 7.49 14.13 -15.59
C LYS A 4 8.88 13.56 -15.25
N TYR A 5 9.16 13.32 -13.97
CA TYR A 5 10.42 12.71 -13.55
C TYR A 5 10.57 11.29 -14.10
N ALA A 6 9.50 10.50 -14.06
CA ALA A 6 9.51 9.12 -14.55
C ALA A 6 9.83 9.05 -16.05
N ILE A 7 9.18 9.90 -16.84
CA ILE A 7 9.38 9.95 -18.30
C ILE A 7 10.78 10.47 -18.66
N LYS A 8 11.32 11.45 -17.92
CA LYS A 8 12.69 11.94 -18.16
C LYS A 8 13.76 10.86 -18.02
N ASN A 9 13.57 9.92 -17.10
CA ASN A 9 14.52 8.83 -16.82
C ASN A 9 14.15 7.51 -17.51
N CYS A 10 13.20 7.54 -18.45
CA CYS A 10 12.79 6.36 -19.21
C CYS A 10 13.64 6.20 -20.48
N ASN A 11 13.88 4.96 -20.88
CA ASN A 11 14.57 4.66 -22.15
C ASN A 11 13.72 5.05 -23.38
N TYR A 12 12.40 5.14 -23.20
CA TYR A 12 11.45 5.59 -24.22
C TYR A 12 11.20 7.10 -24.10
N LYS A 13 11.11 7.79 -25.24
CA LYS A 13 10.90 9.25 -25.28
C LYS A 13 9.41 9.57 -25.35
N CYS A 14 8.85 10.10 -24.26
CA CYS A 14 7.49 10.64 -24.23
C CYS A 14 7.49 12.08 -23.72
N GLU A 15 6.45 12.85 -24.06
CA GLU A 15 6.15 14.14 -23.43
C GLU A 15 4.94 13.96 -22.49
N VAL A 16 4.96 14.64 -21.34
CA VAL A 16 3.82 14.69 -20.41
C VAL A 16 3.40 16.13 -20.26
N THR A 17 2.13 16.38 -20.58
CA THR A 17 1.52 17.70 -20.49
C THR A 17 0.19 17.64 -19.76
N THR A 18 -0.16 18.75 -19.12
CA THR A 18 -1.51 19.01 -18.57
C THR A 18 -2.25 20.08 -19.40
N ASP A 19 -1.66 20.53 -20.51
CA ASP A 19 -2.27 21.49 -21.42
C ASP A 19 -3.41 20.82 -22.19
N GLN A 20 -4.64 21.27 -21.93
CA GLN A 20 -5.84 20.75 -22.56
C GLN A 20 -5.86 21.00 -24.08
N LYS A 21 -5.12 21.99 -24.58
CA LYS A 21 -5.01 22.23 -26.03
C LYS A 21 -4.31 21.08 -26.76
N LYS A 22 -3.44 20.34 -26.06
CA LYS A 22 -2.77 19.13 -26.57
C LYS A 22 -3.60 17.86 -26.39
N TYR A 23 -4.83 17.96 -25.89
CA TYR A 23 -5.67 16.79 -25.61
C TYR A 23 -5.86 15.92 -26.86
N LEU A 24 -6.24 16.50 -28.00
CA LEU A 24 -6.52 15.73 -29.23
C LEU A 24 -5.28 15.10 -29.88
N SER A 25 -4.09 15.65 -29.62
CA SER A 25 -2.83 15.14 -30.16
C SER A 25 -2.13 14.15 -29.24
N ALA A 26 -2.65 13.92 -28.02
CA ALA A 26 -2.04 13.01 -27.07
C ALA A 26 -2.22 11.54 -27.51
N GLY A 27 -1.15 10.74 -27.42
CA GLY A 27 -1.23 9.29 -27.65
C GLY A 27 -1.92 8.52 -26.51
N ALA A 28 -1.84 9.03 -25.29
CA ALA A 28 -2.60 8.53 -24.14
C ALA A 28 -3.18 9.67 -23.29
N VAL A 29 -4.35 9.40 -22.72
CA VAL A 29 -5.01 10.26 -21.73
C VAL A 29 -5.09 9.50 -20.41
N LEU A 30 -4.50 10.07 -19.36
CA LEU A 30 -4.47 9.48 -18.02
C LEU A 30 -5.61 10.04 -17.19
N PHE A 31 -6.57 9.19 -16.84
CA PHE A 31 -7.64 9.54 -15.92
C PHE A 31 -7.22 9.13 -14.50
N LEU A 32 -6.68 10.08 -13.75
CA LEU A 32 -6.33 9.87 -12.34
C LEU A 32 -7.60 9.95 -11.48
N LEU A 33 -7.88 8.91 -10.69
CA LEU A 33 -9.11 8.77 -9.90
C LEU A 33 -10.36 9.11 -10.75
N PRO A 34 -10.62 8.34 -11.82
CA PRO A 34 -11.58 8.71 -12.86
C PRO A 34 -12.93 9.14 -12.28
N ASN A 35 -13.27 10.41 -12.43
CA ASN A 35 -14.57 10.94 -12.07
C ASN A 35 -15.43 11.02 -13.33
N PRO A 36 -16.48 10.19 -13.48
CA PRO A 36 -17.30 10.15 -14.70
C PRO A 36 -17.88 11.48 -15.12
N LYS A 37 -18.11 12.41 -14.18
CA LYS A 37 -18.62 13.76 -14.47
C LYS A 37 -17.63 14.64 -15.24
N LEU A 38 -16.34 14.30 -15.21
CA LEU A 38 -15.26 15.04 -15.85
C LEU A 38 -14.69 14.32 -17.07
N MET A 39 -15.28 13.17 -17.44
CA MET A 39 -14.80 12.36 -18.56
C MET A 39 -15.64 12.62 -19.82
N PRO A 40 -15.04 12.49 -21.01
CA PRO A 40 -15.81 12.54 -22.24
C PRO A 40 -16.76 11.34 -22.32
N ILE A 41 -17.87 11.51 -23.02
CA ILE A 41 -18.87 10.44 -23.21
C ILE A 41 -18.28 9.28 -24.02
N ALA A 42 -17.46 9.61 -25.03
CA ALA A 42 -16.81 8.63 -25.91
C ALA A 42 -15.30 8.83 -25.95
N ARG A 43 -14.59 7.74 -26.21
CA ARG A 43 -13.14 7.75 -26.39
C ARG A 43 -12.78 8.14 -27.82
N HIS A 44 -11.70 8.90 -28.00
CA HIS A 44 -11.10 9.08 -29.33
C HIS A 44 -10.44 7.79 -29.82
N PRO A 45 -10.69 7.36 -31.07
CA PRO A 45 -10.26 6.07 -31.57
C PRO A 45 -8.73 5.88 -31.57
N ASN A 46 -7.98 6.99 -31.72
CA ASN A 46 -6.51 6.99 -31.83
C ASN A 46 -5.79 7.23 -30.49
N GLN A 47 -6.52 7.31 -29.38
CA GLN A 47 -5.94 7.55 -28.05
C GLN A 47 -6.10 6.34 -27.16
N LEU A 48 -5.09 6.08 -26.33
CA LEU A 48 -5.20 5.15 -25.20
C LEU A 48 -5.77 5.86 -23.98
N TYR A 49 -6.90 5.40 -23.48
CA TYR A 49 -7.47 5.90 -22.24
C TYR A 49 -7.03 5.02 -21.08
N VAL A 50 -6.30 5.61 -20.13
CA VAL A 50 -5.67 4.88 -19.03
C VAL A 50 -6.48 5.09 -17.75
N PHE A 51 -7.00 3.99 -17.19
CA PHE A 51 -7.59 3.97 -15.85
C PHE A 51 -6.47 4.00 -14.81
N LEU A 52 -6.14 5.19 -14.31
CA LEU A 52 -5.10 5.39 -13.31
C LEU A 52 -5.73 5.57 -11.93
N ASN A 53 -5.63 4.56 -11.06
CA ASN A 53 -6.23 4.63 -9.74
C ASN A 53 -5.35 4.01 -8.64
N GLY A 54 -5.03 4.80 -7.63
CA GLY A 54 -4.34 4.34 -6.42
C GLY A 54 -5.29 4.01 -5.26
N GLU A 55 -6.51 4.55 -5.25
CA GLU A 55 -7.45 4.30 -4.16
C GLU A 55 -8.18 2.98 -4.31
N SER A 56 -8.64 2.42 -3.19
CA SER A 56 -9.46 1.22 -3.19
C SER A 56 -10.78 1.43 -3.97
N PRO A 57 -11.40 0.38 -4.53
CA PRO A 57 -12.70 0.47 -5.19
C PRO A 57 -13.80 1.14 -4.35
N ILE A 58 -13.78 0.95 -3.03
CA ILE A 58 -14.77 1.56 -2.11
C ILE A 58 -14.58 3.08 -1.99
N ASN A 59 -13.35 3.57 -2.10
CA ASN A 59 -13.03 5.00 -2.02
C ASN A 59 -12.93 5.66 -3.41
N SER A 60 -13.40 4.98 -4.46
CA SER A 60 -13.33 5.45 -5.84
C SER A 60 -14.72 5.83 -6.36
N TRP A 61 -14.77 6.76 -7.31
CA TRP A 61 -16.00 7.04 -8.06
C TRP A 61 -16.40 5.81 -8.87
N LYS A 62 -17.65 5.37 -8.72
CA LYS A 62 -18.19 4.30 -9.56
C LYS A 62 -18.34 4.80 -10.99
N ILE A 63 -18.01 3.94 -11.94
CA ILE A 63 -18.29 4.17 -13.36
C ILE A 63 -19.81 3.99 -13.60
N PRO A 64 -20.48 4.89 -14.35
CA PRO A 64 -21.90 4.78 -14.65
C PRO A 64 -22.18 3.54 -15.49
N GLU A 65 -23.35 2.94 -15.30
CA GLU A 65 -23.73 1.75 -16.07
C GLU A 65 -23.76 2.01 -17.58
N SER A 66 -24.11 3.25 -17.96
CA SER A 66 -24.15 3.74 -19.34
C SER A 66 -22.79 3.92 -20.01
N MET A 67 -21.68 3.87 -19.26
CA MET A 67 -20.36 3.97 -19.86
C MET A 67 -19.98 2.67 -20.55
N ASN A 68 -19.44 2.79 -21.77
CA ASN A 68 -18.92 1.66 -22.52
C ASN A 68 -17.88 0.90 -21.69
N GLU A 69 -18.01 -0.43 -21.62
CA GLU A 69 -17.13 -1.32 -20.87
C GLU A 69 -15.67 -1.25 -21.36
N GLU A 70 -15.48 -0.98 -22.65
CA GLU A 70 -14.20 -0.81 -23.33
C GLU A 70 -13.70 0.65 -23.36
N PHE A 71 -14.29 1.53 -22.54
CA PHE A 71 -13.89 2.95 -22.52
C PHE A 71 -12.42 3.13 -22.15
N PHE A 72 -11.91 2.34 -21.19
CA PHE A 72 -10.50 2.33 -20.84
C PHE A 72 -9.76 1.25 -21.62
N ASN A 73 -8.63 1.62 -22.23
CA ASN A 73 -7.79 0.67 -22.96
C ASN A 73 -6.74 0.00 -22.07
N ILE A 74 -6.31 0.68 -21.00
CA ILE A 74 -5.18 0.28 -20.16
C ILE A 74 -5.55 0.55 -18.70
N THR A 75 -5.22 -0.40 -17.82
CA THR A 75 -5.32 -0.26 -16.36
C THR A 75 -3.95 -0.01 -15.74
N MET A 76 -3.87 1.01 -14.89
CA MET A 76 -2.66 1.33 -14.13
C MET A 76 -3.03 1.56 -12.66
N THR A 77 -2.96 0.50 -11.85
CA THR A 77 -3.45 0.50 -10.47
C THR A 77 -2.56 -0.35 -9.55
N PHE A 78 -2.87 -0.43 -8.26
CA PHE A 78 -2.15 -1.34 -7.34
C PHE A 78 -2.40 -2.84 -7.61
N ARG A 79 -3.47 -3.20 -8.33
CA ARG A 79 -3.81 -4.61 -8.58
C ARG A 79 -2.76 -5.27 -9.44
N LEU A 80 -2.38 -6.49 -9.05
CA LEU A 80 -1.32 -7.24 -9.73
C LEU A 80 -1.74 -7.74 -11.11
N ASP A 81 -3.04 -7.81 -11.38
CA ASP A 81 -3.63 -8.14 -12.68
C ASP A 81 -3.99 -6.90 -13.54
N SER A 82 -3.46 -5.72 -13.19
CA SER A 82 -3.51 -4.55 -14.08
C SER A 82 -2.51 -4.71 -15.24
N ASP A 83 -2.75 -4.03 -16.35
CA ASP A 83 -1.80 -3.98 -17.48
C ASP A 83 -0.47 -3.35 -17.08
N ILE A 84 -0.55 -2.35 -16.20
CA ILE A 84 0.59 -1.70 -15.57
C ILE A 84 0.40 -1.74 -14.05
N PRO A 85 0.85 -2.81 -13.36
CA PRO A 85 0.74 -2.90 -11.92
C PRO A 85 1.68 -1.88 -11.25
N CYS A 86 1.09 -1.01 -10.45
CA CYS A 86 1.73 0.04 -9.66
C CYS A 86 1.40 -0.12 -8.16
N PRO A 87 1.81 -1.23 -7.51
CA PRO A 87 1.59 -1.40 -6.08
C PRO A 87 2.34 -0.33 -5.28
N TYR A 88 1.87 -0.05 -4.07
CA TYR A 88 2.45 0.98 -3.21
C TYR A 88 3.82 0.59 -2.65
N GLY A 89 4.25 -0.65 -2.78
CA GLY A 89 5.54 -1.10 -2.33
C GLY A 89 5.82 -2.52 -2.79
N GLY A 90 7.05 -2.93 -2.57
CA GLY A 90 7.49 -4.29 -2.84
C GLY A 90 8.78 -4.55 -2.10
N LEU A 91 9.12 -5.82 -1.93
CA LEU A 91 10.39 -6.21 -1.33
C LEU A 91 11.34 -6.72 -2.40
N ARG A 92 12.58 -6.23 -2.38
CA ARG A 92 13.66 -6.80 -3.19
C ARG A 92 14.61 -7.58 -2.30
N ARG A 93 15.03 -8.76 -2.79
CA ARG A 93 16.02 -9.58 -2.09
C ARG A 93 17.36 -8.84 -2.06
N ILE A 94 18.03 -8.87 -0.92
CA ILE A 94 19.38 -8.36 -0.78
C ILE A 94 20.33 -9.20 -1.65
N ASN A 95 21.12 -8.52 -2.47
CA ASN A 95 22.10 -9.11 -3.39
C ASN A 95 23.40 -8.29 -3.38
N ASN A 96 24.38 -8.68 -4.19
CA ASN A 96 25.70 -8.04 -4.23
C ASN A 96 25.65 -6.59 -4.75
N SER A 97 24.64 -6.20 -5.53
CA SER A 97 24.45 -4.82 -6.00
C SER A 97 23.69 -3.93 -5.00
N THR A 98 23.25 -4.48 -3.88
CA THR A 98 22.58 -3.70 -2.85
C THR A 98 23.59 -2.83 -2.10
N ALA A 99 23.34 -1.52 -2.03
CA ALA A 99 24.19 -0.59 -1.29
C ALA A 99 24.42 -1.05 0.16
N SER A 100 25.68 -1.04 0.60
CA SER A 100 26.11 -1.59 1.90
C SER A 100 25.38 -0.98 3.09
N ASN A 101 25.01 0.30 3.03
CA ASN A 101 24.22 0.99 4.04
C ASN A 101 22.76 0.51 4.15
N LYS A 102 22.26 -0.25 3.17
CA LYS A 102 20.92 -0.85 3.16
C LYS A 102 20.91 -2.34 3.54
N ILE A 103 22.07 -3.00 3.58
CA ILE A 103 22.18 -4.44 3.85
C ILE A 103 22.26 -4.71 5.35
N TRP A 104 21.32 -5.51 5.87
CA TRP A 104 21.36 -6.03 7.23
C TRP A 104 22.17 -7.34 7.34
N ARG A 105 23.32 -7.35 8.02
CA ARG A 105 24.13 -8.57 8.25
C ARG A 105 24.47 -8.78 9.72
N TRP A 106 23.74 -9.69 10.39
CA TRP A 106 24.00 -10.07 11.79
C TRP A 106 25.38 -10.69 12.04
N LYS A 107 25.91 -11.46 11.07
CA LYS A 107 27.16 -12.21 11.21
C LYS A 107 28.42 -11.50 10.68
N GLN A 108 28.30 -10.42 9.92
CA GLN A 108 29.46 -9.79 9.24
C GLN A 108 29.49 -8.26 9.26
N ALA A 109 28.57 -7.59 9.97
CA ALA A 109 28.59 -6.14 9.98
C ALA A 109 29.65 -5.63 10.96
N LYS A 110 30.57 -4.78 10.45
CA LYS A 110 31.44 -3.89 11.23
C LYS A 110 30.75 -3.52 12.55
N TYR A 111 31.43 -3.75 13.67
CA TYR A 111 30.99 -3.53 15.06
C TYR A 111 29.92 -2.43 15.22
N ASN A 112 30.11 -1.30 14.55
CA ASN A 112 29.23 -0.13 14.51
C ASN A 112 27.77 -0.40 14.08
N PHE A 113 27.49 -1.30 13.13
CA PHE A 113 26.11 -1.54 12.66
C PHE A 113 25.32 -2.45 13.60
N LYS A 114 25.92 -3.53 14.14
CA LYS A 114 25.27 -4.34 15.19
C LYS A 114 24.95 -3.46 16.39
N LEU A 115 25.87 -2.56 16.77
CA LEU A 115 25.62 -1.55 17.80
C LEU A 115 24.46 -0.61 17.44
N LYS A 116 24.39 -0.13 16.19
CA LYS A 116 23.26 0.70 15.72
C LYS A 116 21.93 0.00 15.91
N VAL A 117 21.83 -1.27 15.51
CA VAL A 117 20.63 -2.09 15.68
C VAL A 117 20.26 -2.24 17.14
N VAL A 118 21.21 -2.68 17.97
CA VAL A 118 20.99 -2.86 19.41
C VAL A 118 20.54 -1.54 20.04
N ARG A 119 21.14 -0.42 19.63
CA ARG A 119 20.73 0.93 20.06
C ARG A 119 19.31 1.27 19.63
N MET A 120 18.94 1.01 18.37
CA MET A 120 17.59 1.23 17.87
C MET A 120 16.57 0.39 18.65
N VAL A 121 16.86 -0.90 18.89
CA VAL A 121 15.98 -1.79 19.65
C VAL A 121 15.86 -1.34 21.12
N LYS A 122 16.95 -0.89 21.75
CA LYS A 122 16.94 -0.34 23.12
C LYS A 122 16.08 0.93 23.24
N GLN A 123 16.02 1.75 22.19
CA GLN A 123 15.20 2.97 22.17
C GLN A 123 13.69 2.68 22.07
N LYS A 124 13.31 1.47 21.64
CA LYS A 124 11.90 1.10 21.47
C LYS A 124 11.26 0.74 22.81
N THR A 125 10.87 1.76 23.58
CA THR A 125 10.28 1.60 24.91
C THR A 125 8.75 1.49 24.89
N LYS A 126 8.09 1.97 23.83
CA LYS A 126 6.64 1.91 23.64
C LYS A 126 6.21 0.73 22.77
N SER A 127 4.94 0.33 22.90
CA SER A 127 4.40 -0.87 22.24
C SER A 127 3.97 -0.59 20.79
N VAL A 128 2.77 -0.02 20.60
CA VAL A 128 2.10 0.05 19.30
C VAL A 128 1.96 1.50 18.85
N LEU A 129 2.27 1.77 17.58
CA LEU A 129 2.14 3.07 16.93
C LEU A 129 1.16 3.00 15.77
N GLN A 130 0.39 4.07 15.56
CA GLN A 130 -0.44 4.24 14.37
C GLN A 130 -0.52 5.72 13.97
N PHE A 131 -0.41 6.00 12.67
CA PHE A 131 -0.67 7.31 12.08
C PHE A 131 -1.86 7.23 11.13
N VAL A 132 -2.99 7.86 11.48
CA VAL A 132 -4.24 7.80 10.70
C VAL A 132 -4.96 9.14 10.74
N SER A 133 -5.34 9.63 9.56
CA SER A 133 -6.15 10.84 9.39
C SER A 133 -7.44 10.63 8.58
N ASN A 134 -7.67 9.42 8.05
CA ASN A 134 -8.95 9.05 7.43
C ASN A 134 -9.72 8.16 8.42
N CYS A 135 -10.68 8.75 9.12
CA CYS A 135 -11.42 8.12 10.21
C CYS A 135 -12.68 7.41 9.67
N ASN A 136 -13.23 6.49 10.45
CA ASN A 136 -14.42 5.72 10.08
C ASN A 136 -14.20 4.97 8.76
N ALA A 137 -13.04 4.35 8.61
CA ALA A 137 -12.65 3.72 7.37
C ALA A 137 -13.52 2.48 7.10
N SER A 138 -13.77 2.17 5.82
CA SER A 138 -14.64 1.06 5.41
C SER A 138 -14.17 -0.33 5.89
N SER A 139 -12.86 -0.48 6.13
CA SER A 139 -12.28 -1.66 6.77
C SER A 139 -12.74 -1.86 8.22
N GLY A 140 -13.15 -0.78 8.89
CA GLY A 140 -13.42 -0.71 10.32
C GLY A 140 -12.16 -0.65 11.19
N ARG A 141 -10.99 -0.29 10.61
CA ARG A 141 -9.71 -0.25 11.34
C ARG A 141 -9.76 0.54 12.65
N ASP A 142 -10.57 1.60 12.69
CA ASP A 142 -10.70 2.51 13.83
C ASP A 142 -11.30 1.75 15.03
N LEU A 143 -12.28 0.87 14.77
CA LEU A 143 -12.89 0.01 15.77
C LEU A 143 -11.88 -1.01 16.31
N TYR A 144 -11.09 -1.63 15.44
CA TYR A 144 -10.07 -2.59 15.87
C TYR A 144 -9.00 -1.91 16.73
N THR A 145 -8.54 -0.72 16.32
CA THR A 145 -7.59 0.09 17.09
C THR A 145 -8.16 0.44 18.46
N LYS A 146 -9.42 0.90 18.54
CA LYS A 146 -10.10 1.23 19.80
C LYS A 146 -10.20 0.01 20.72
N GLU A 147 -10.56 -1.15 20.19
CA GLU A 147 -10.66 -2.38 20.99
C GLU A 147 -9.28 -2.85 21.47
N LEU A 148 -8.27 -2.84 20.60
CA LEU A 148 -6.90 -3.22 20.95
C LEU A 148 -6.31 -2.31 22.06
N ALA A 149 -6.61 -1.00 22.01
CA ALA A 149 -6.12 -0.02 22.97
C ALA A 149 -6.57 -0.29 24.42
N GLN A 150 -7.62 -1.10 24.63
CA GLN A 150 -8.04 -1.52 25.98
C GLN A 150 -7.05 -2.50 26.63
N TYR A 151 -6.24 -3.21 25.84
CA TYR A 151 -5.38 -4.30 26.33
C TYR A 151 -3.88 -4.00 26.21
N ILE A 152 -3.50 -3.02 25.40
CA ILE A 152 -2.13 -2.56 25.24
C ILE A 152 -2.07 -1.07 24.91
N SER A 153 -1.00 -0.39 25.36
CA SER A 153 -0.76 1.00 24.98
C SER A 153 -0.55 1.15 23.47
N VAL A 154 -1.46 1.92 22.85
CA VAL A 154 -1.42 2.33 21.44
C VAL A 154 -1.23 3.85 21.40
N SER A 155 -0.15 4.33 20.80
CA SER A 155 -0.02 5.76 20.46
C SER A 155 -0.64 5.99 19.09
N LEU A 156 -1.77 6.70 19.07
CA LEU A 156 -2.52 7.04 17.86
C LEU A 156 -2.36 8.53 17.55
N TYR A 157 -1.79 8.83 16.39
CA TYR A 157 -1.57 10.19 15.89
C TYR A 157 -2.30 10.43 14.56
N GLY A 158 -2.53 11.71 14.25
CA GLY A 158 -3.29 12.16 13.07
C GLY A 158 -4.69 12.64 13.46
N SER A 159 -5.53 12.92 12.46
CA SER A 159 -6.88 13.47 12.69
C SER A 159 -7.82 12.52 13.44
N CYS A 160 -7.49 11.22 13.52
CA CYS A 160 -8.25 10.22 14.26
C CYS A 160 -7.63 9.88 15.63
N GLY A 161 -6.57 10.58 16.02
CA GLY A 161 -5.81 10.35 17.24
C GLY A 161 -5.76 11.54 18.17
N GLU A 162 -4.80 11.52 19.10
CA GLU A 162 -4.65 12.56 20.13
C GLU A 162 -4.26 13.91 19.52
N LYS A 163 -3.36 13.88 18.54
CA LYS A 163 -2.83 15.07 17.86
C LYS A 163 -2.19 14.73 16.54
N ILE A 164 -2.06 15.76 15.70
CA ILE A 164 -1.22 15.73 14.51
C ILE A 164 0.26 15.64 14.95
N CYS A 165 1.02 14.74 14.33
CA CYS A 165 2.42 14.47 14.69
C CYS A 165 3.26 14.31 13.43
N PHE A 166 3.96 15.38 13.04
CA PHE A 166 4.84 15.41 11.87
C PHE A 166 6.27 15.82 12.23
N GLY A 167 7.20 15.63 11.30
CA GLY A 167 8.58 16.08 11.44
C GLY A 167 9.32 15.41 12.61
N HIS A 168 9.77 16.21 13.58
CA HIS A 168 10.48 15.69 14.74
C HIS A 168 9.61 14.78 15.62
N CYS A 169 8.31 15.12 15.77
CA CYS A 169 7.37 14.30 16.54
C CYS A 169 7.26 12.88 15.97
N GLU A 170 7.06 12.76 14.65
CA GLU A 170 6.95 11.48 13.96
C GLU A 170 8.23 10.64 14.13
N LYS A 171 9.40 11.27 13.92
CA LYS A 171 10.71 10.60 14.09
C LYS A 171 10.88 10.03 15.49
N LEU A 172 10.52 10.79 16.53
CA LEU A 172 10.57 10.34 17.92
C LEU A 172 9.58 9.21 18.19
N ALA A 173 8.36 9.32 17.69
CA ALA A 173 7.34 8.28 17.85
C ALA A 173 7.83 6.98 17.22
N VAL A 174 8.25 7.00 15.96
CA VAL A 174 8.79 5.83 15.25
C VAL A 174 9.98 5.21 15.98
N ALA A 175 10.94 6.02 16.46
CA ALA A 175 12.10 5.52 17.19
C ALA A 175 11.73 4.80 18.50
N LYS A 176 10.64 5.23 19.16
CA LYS A 176 10.22 4.69 20.46
C LYS A 176 9.31 3.46 20.38
N HIS A 177 8.74 3.11 19.23
CA HIS A 177 7.75 2.02 19.14
C HIS A 177 8.29 0.73 18.52
N ARG A 178 7.75 -0.41 18.95
CA ARG A 178 8.09 -1.74 18.44
C ARG A 178 7.21 -2.20 17.29
N PHE A 179 5.92 -1.89 17.35
CA PHE A 179 4.92 -2.35 16.40
C PHE A 179 4.25 -1.17 15.69
N TYR A 180 3.83 -1.39 14.45
CA TYR A 180 3.10 -0.40 13.66
C TYR A 180 1.80 -0.99 13.14
N LEU A 181 0.65 -0.38 13.44
CA LEU A 181 -0.62 -0.78 12.86
C LEU A 181 -0.70 -0.30 11.41
N ALA A 182 -0.32 -1.17 10.49
CA ALA A 182 -0.37 -0.97 9.04
C ALA A 182 -1.79 -1.26 8.50
N PHE A 183 -2.81 -0.71 9.15
CA PHE A 183 -4.20 -0.99 8.83
C PHE A 183 -4.69 -0.17 7.63
N GLU A 184 -5.10 -0.87 6.59
CA GLU A 184 -5.69 -0.25 5.41
C GLU A 184 -7.06 0.32 5.67
N ASN A 185 -7.42 1.36 4.91
CA ASN A 185 -8.75 1.99 5.01
C ASN A 185 -9.85 1.12 4.38
N SER A 186 -9.48 0.14 3.56
CA SER A 186 -10.38 -0.82 2.92
C SER A 186 -9.70 -2.18 2.87
N ILE A 187 -10.48 -3.26 2.93
CA ILE A 187 -9.98 -4.63 2.76
C ILE A 187 -10.33 -5.07 1.35
N CYS A 188 -9.39 -4.97 0.42
CA CYS A 188 -9.61 -5.29 -0.99
C CYS A 188 -8.50 -6.19 -1.54
N LYS A 189 -8.80 -6.96 -2.59
CA LYS A 189 -7.81 -7.76 -3.32
C LYS A 189 -6.61 -6.89 -3.68
N ASP A 190 -5.40 -7.37 -3.40
CA ASP A 190 -4.11 -6.72 -3.67
C ASP A 190 -3.87 -5.33 -3.05
N TYR A 191 -4.81 -4.79 -2.27
CA TYR A 191 -4.70 -3.44 -1.72
C TYR A 191 -3.81 -3.41 -0.47
N VAL A 192 -2.50 -3.41 -0.70
CA VAL A 192 -1.44 -3.27 0.30
C VAL A 192 -0.66 -2.00 0.02
N THR A 193 -0.79 -1.02 0.90
CA THR A 193 -0.29 0.34 0.70
C THR A 193 1.08 0.56 1.34
N GLU A 194 1.57 1.80 1.30
CA GLU A 194 2.85 2.21 1.90
C GLU A 194 2.96 1.88 3.38
N LYS A 195 1.82 1.74 4.08
CA LYS A 195 1.73 1.44 5.51
C LYS A 195 2.46 0.16 5.88
N ALA A 196 2.44 -0.83 4.99
CA ALA A 196 3.10 -2.11 5.20
C ALA A 196 4.63 -2.04 5.08
N PHE A 197 5.15 -1.04 4.36
CA PHE A 197 6.55 -0.98 3.95
C PHE A 197 7.36 0.12 4.64
N TYR A 198 6.76 1.29 4.90
CA TYR A 198 7.48 2.50 5.32
C TYR A 198 8.30 2.37 6.59
N ARG A 199 7.96 1.43 7.48
CA ARG A 199 8.57 1.33 8.81
C ARG A 199 9.47 0.12 8.99
N LEU A 200 9.65 -0.68 7.94
CA LEU A 200 10.45 -1.91 7.98
C LEU A 200 11.93 -1.63 8.27
N ASP A 201 12.50 -0.60 7.65
CA ASP A 201 13.90 -0.18 7.87
C ASP A 201 14.13 0.50 9.22
N GLN A 202 13.05 0.99 9.84
CA GLN A 202 13.01 1.59 11.19
C GLN A 202 12.75 0.55 12.29
N LEU A 203 12.69 -0.73 11.95
CA LEU A 203 12.46 -1.86 12.87
C LEU A 203 11.12 -1.79 13.60
N LEU A 204 10.07 -1.34 12.93
CA LEU A 204 8.71 -1.55 13.42
C LEU A 204 8.15 -2.78 12.73
N VAL A 205 7.60 -3.71 13.50
CA VAL A 205 6.93 -4.88 12.97
C VAL A 205 5.52 -4.46 12.52
N PRO A 206 5.16 -4.59 11.23
CA PRO A 206 3.84 -4.25 10.74
C PRO A 206 2.79 -5.21 11.32
N ILE A 207 1.65 -4.65 11.67
CA ILE A 207 0.46 -5.39 12.07
C ILE A 207 -0.65 -5.07 11.09
N VAL A 208 -1.22 -6.10 10.49
CA VAL A 208 -2.16 -5.99 9.39
C VAL A 208 -3.50 -6.61 9.77
N LEU A 209 -4.61 -6.13 9.20
CA LEU A 209 -5.94 -6.62 9.55
C LEU A 209 -6.26 -8.02 8.97
N LYS A 210 -5.74 -8.32 7.78
CA LYS A 210 -6.07 -9.54 7.03
C LYS A 210 -4.81 -10.15 6.46
N GLY A 211 -4.27 -11.19 7.10
CA GLY A 211 -2.98 -11.78 6.75
C GLY A 211 -2.92 -12.34 5.33
N SER A 212 -4.03 -12.85 4.81
CA SER A 212 -4.11 -13.40 3.44
C SER A 212 -3.83 -12.39 2.33
N LEU A 213 -4.02 -11.08 2.56
CA LEU A 213 -3.65 -10.06 1.56
C LEU A 213 -2.14 -9.86 1.42
N TYR A 214 -1.36 -10.32 2.40
CA TYR A 214 0.07 -10.02 2.50
C TYR A 214 0.97 -11.21 2.18
N LYS A 215 0.43 -12.45 2.13
CA LYS A 215 1.20 -13.70 1.98
C LYS A 215 2.15 -13.71 0.78
N ASN A 216 1.75 -13.13 -0.35
CA ASN A 216 2.55 -13.08 -1.57
C ASN A 216 3.28 -11.75 -1.80
N ILE A 217 3.18 -10.83 -0.84
CA ILE A 217 3.72 -9.46 -0.93
C ILE A 217 4.83 -9.25 0.09
N LEU A 218 4.63 -9.75 1.31
CA LEU A 218 5.59 -9.73 2.40
C LEU A 218 6.02 -11.15 2.78
N PRO A 219 7.30 -11.39 3.10
CA PRO A 219 7.79 -12.66 3.59
C PRO A 219 7.02 -13.11 4.83
N GLU A 220 6.84 -14.42 4.96
CA GLU A 220 6.32 -15.00 6.19
C GLU A 220 7.17 -14.57 7.38
N ASN A 221 6.53 -14.37 8.54
CA ASN A 221 7.15 -13.90 9.77
C ASN A 221 7.76 -12.47 9.70
N SER A 222 7.47 -11.68 8.66
CA SER A 222 7.85 -10.27 8.59
C SER A 222 6.74 -9.29 9.03
N TYR A 223 5.54 -9.81 9.32
CA TYR A 223 4.39 -9.05 9.79
C TYR A 223 3.55 -9.91 10.73
N ILE A 224 2.65 -9.27 11.49
CA ILE A 224 1.69 -9.95 12.36
C ILE A 224 0.30 -9.70 11.80
N ALA A 225 -0.47 -10.75 11.58
CA ALA A 225 -1.84 -10.67 11.09
C ALA A 225 -2.81 -10.69 12.28
N ALA A 226 -3.66 -9.67 12.38
CA ALA A 226 -4.62 -9.51 13.46
C ALA A 226 -5.71 -10.60 13.43
N ASP A 227 -6.01 -11.15 12.25
CA ASP A 227 -6.99 -12.22 12.03
C ASP A 227 -6.47 -13.62 12.36
N ASP A 228 -5.19 -13.78 12.71
CA ASP A 228 -4.64 -15.02 13.26
C ASP A 228 -5.00 -15.20 14.74
N PHE A 229 -5.46 -14.16 15.42
CA PHE A 229 -5.78 -14.16 16.85
C PHE A 229 -7.29 -14.26 17.09
N ASP A 230 -7.67 -14.85 18.23
CA ASP A 230 -9.08 -15.00 18.62
C ASP A 230 -9.72 -13.66 18.99
N SER A 231 -8.94 -12.74 19.55
CA SER A 231 -9.39 -11.41 19.94
C SER A 231 -8.24 -10.40 19.95
N PRO A 232 -8.52 -9.09 19.95
CA PRO A 232 -7.52 -8.05 20.18
C PRO A 232 -6.78 -8.23 21.52
N LYS A 233 -7.44 -8.82 22.54
CA LYS A 233 -6.83 -9.15 23.83
C LYS A 233 -5.73 -10.21 23.67
N ASP A 234 -5.95 -11.22 22.84
CA ASP A 234 -4.95 -12.28 22.61
C ASP A 234 -3.78 -11.79 21.76
N LEU A 235 -4.06 -10.92 20.77
CA LEU A 235 -3.02 -10.18 20.05
C LEU A 235 -2.17 -9.34 21.02
N ALA A 236 -2.80 -8.63 21.97
CA ALA A 236 -2.10 -7.84 22.98
C ALA A 236 -1.23 -8.70 23.92
N LYS A 237 -1.68 -9.92 24.29
CA LYS A 237 -0.87 -10.87 25.06
C LYS A 237 0.38 -11.31 24.26
N TYR A 238 0.22 -11.60 22.97
CA TYR A 238 1.33 -11.98 22.10
C TYR A 238 2.44 -10.92 22.06
N PHE A 239 2.08 -9.63 22.00
CA PHE A 239 3.06 -8.54 22.04
C PHE A 239 3.91 -8.49 23.31
N LYS A 240 3.33 -8.86 24.46
CA LYS A 240 4.07 -8.88 25.73
C LYS A 240 5.12 -10.00 25.76
N TRP A 241 4.85 -11.09 25.04
CA TRP A 241 5.76 -12.25 24.97
C TRP A 241 6.84 -12.08 23.91
N THR A 242 6.52 -11.51 22.75
CA THR A 242 7.48 -11.40 21.65
C THR A 242 8.49 -10.27 21.85
N LYS A 243 9.75 -10.65 22.10
CA LYS A 243 10.90 -9.71 22.15
C LYS A 243 11.86 -9.87 20.96
N LYS A 244 11.57 -10.77 20.02
CA LYS A 244 12.51 -11.15 18.95
C LYS A 244 12.21 -10.40 17.66
N TYR A 245 13.23 -9.74 17.11
CA TYR A 245 13.24 -9.25 15.74
C TYR A 245 13.78 -10.34 14.82
N THR A 246 13.01 -10.71 13.81
CA THR A 246 13.46 -11.59 12.72
C THR A 246 14.23 -10.78 11.69
N LYS A 247 15.37 -11.33 11.25
CA LYS A 247 16.13 -10.76 10.14
C LYS A 247 15.35 -10.96 8.86
N THR A 248 15.09 -9.90 8.11
CA THR A 248 14.64 -10.03 6.72
C THR A 248 15.84 -9.97 5.78
N SER A 249 15.83 -10.81 4.73
CA SER A 249 16.79 -10.74 3.62
C SER A 249 16.35 -9.77 2.52
N PHE A 250 15.53 -8.79 2.88
CA PHE A 250 14.78 -7.96 1.94
C PHE A 250 14.86 -6.49 2.30
N ILE A 251 14.75 -5.64 1.29
CA ILE A 251 14.65 -4.18 1.44
C ILE A 251 13.36 -3.71 0.77
N ALA A 252 12.64 -2.80 1.43
CA ALA A 252 11.48 -2.16 0.85
C ALA A 252 11.87 -1.28 -0.35
N THR A 253 11.14 -1.45 -1.44
CA THR A 253 11.21 -0.60 -2.63
C THR A 253 10.25 0.57 -2.41
N PRO A 254 10.72 1.82 -2.48
CA PRO A 254 9.85 2.98 -2.30
C PRO A 254 8.72 3.02 -3.34
N THR A 255 7.54 3.43 -2.90
CA THR A 255 6.35 3.64 -3.75
C THR A 255 6.66 4.47 -5.00
N SER A 256 7.44 5.54 -4.83
CA SER A 256 7.86 6.42 -5.92
C SER A 256 8.62 5.69 -7.02
N SER A 257 9.50 4.74 -6.65
CA SER A 257 10.24 3.92 -7.62
C SER A 257 9.31 3.09 -8.48
N ILE A 258 8.26 2.52 -7.87
CA ILE A 258 7.30 1.66 -8.58
C ILE A 258 6.45 2.50 -9.55
N PHE A 259 5.95 3.64 -9.09
CA PHE A 259 5.22 4.57 -9.96
C PHE A 259 6.08 5.06 -11.14
N ILE A 260 7.36 5.36 -10.89
CA ILE A 260 8.30 5.75 -11.96
C ILE A 260 8.40 4.67 -13.03
N SER A 261 8.59 3.41 -12.62
CA SER A 261 8.62 2.28 -13.54
C SER A 261 7.30 2.13 -14.30
N GLY A 262 6.15 2.33 -13.64
CA GLY A 262 4.83 2.26 -14.27
C GLY A 262 4.62 3.29 -15.38
N PHE A 263 4.99 4.56 -15.16
CA PHE A 263 4.89 5.57 -16.22
C PHE A 263 5.86 5.31 -17.37
N CYS A 264 7.07 4.80 -17.10
CA CYS A 264 7.99 4.39 -18.15
C CYS A 264 7.43 3.20 -18.95
N LYS A 265 6.75 2.25 -18.28
CA LYS A 265 6.06 1.14 -18.93
C LYS A 265 4.91 1.61 -19.83
N LEU A 266 4.16 2.63 -19.41
CA LEU A 266 3.15 3.25 -20.27
C LEU A 266 3.78 3.87 -21.52
N CYS A 267 4.91 4.56 -21.36
CA CYS A 267 5.65 5.12 -22.50
C CYS A 267 6.14 4.02 -23.45
N GLU A 268 6.65 2.91 -22.92
CA GLU A 268 6.98 1.72 -23.72
C GLU A 268 5.78 1.19 -24.51
N ILE A 269 4.62 1.04 -23.87
CA ILE A 269 3.39 0.54 -24.49
C ILE A 269 2.97 1.42 -25.67
N LEU A 270 3.08 2.75 -25.51
CA LEU A 270 2.79 3.72 -26.58
C LEU A 270 3.74 3.56 -27.76
N HIS A 271 5.04 3.44 -27.50
CA HIS A 271 6.05 3.24 -28.55
C HIS A 271 5.86 1.92 -29.30
N ARG A 272 5.37 0.87 -28.63
CA ARG A 272 5.06 -0.42 -29.24
C ARG A 272 3.75 -0.42 -30.04
N GLY A 273 2.98 0.66 -30.04
CA GLY A 273 1.72 0.76 -30.78
C GLY A 273 0.60 -0.15 -30.26
N VAL A 274 0.65 -0.54 -28.98
CA VAL A 274 -0.39 -1.39 -28.36
C VAL A 274 -1.71 -0.61 -28.32
N LYS A 275 -2.76 -1.12 -28.99
CA LYS A 275 -4.05 -0.41 -29.12
C LYS A 275 -5.11 -0.81 -28.09
N LYS A 276 -4.99 -1.99 -27.47
CA LYS A 276 -6.00 -2.52 -26.54
C LYS A 276 -5.35 -3.51 -25.57
N SER A 277 -5.68 -3.43 -24.29
CA SER A 277 -5.27 -4.42 -23.31
C SER A 277 -6.32 -5.49 -23.08
N THR A 278 -5.94 -6.49 -22.29
CA THR A 278 -6.75 -7.64 -21.89
C THR A 278 -7.82 -7.33 -20.83
N THR A 279 -7.88 -6.13 -20.24
CA THR A 279 -8.88 -5.82 -19.20
C THR A 279 -10.20 -5.37 -19.81
N VAL A 280 -11.17 -6.30 -19.87
CA VAL A 280 -12.35 -6.21 -20.74
C VAL A 280 -13.45 -5.25 -20.23
N ASN A 281 -13.55 -5.05 -18.90
CA ASN A 281 -14.63 -4.26 -18.32
C ASN A 281 -14.26 -3.75 -16.91
N ILE A 282 -14.10 -2.44 -16.73
CA ILE A 282 -13.77 -1.83 -15.43
C ILE A 282 -14.88 -2.01 -14.38
N LYS A 283 -16.15 -2.06 -14.80
CA LYS A 283 -17.28 -2.23 -13.86
C LYS A 283 -17.16 -3.57 -13.14
N SER A 284 -16.99 -4.65 -13.90
CA SER A 284 -16.81 -6.00 -13.32
C SER A 284 -15.44 -6.19 -12.69
N TRP A 285 -14.39 -5.77 -13.37
CA TRP A 285 -13.03 -5.96 -12.87
C TRP A 285 -12.80 -5.21 -11.56
N TRP A 286 -13.20 -3.94 -11.44
CA TRP A 286 -12.86 -3.08 -10.29
C TRP A 286 -13.97 -2.98 -9.23
N PHE A 287 -15.26 -2.93 -9.64
CA PHE A 287 -16.35 -2.55 -8.74
C PHE A 287 -17.31 -3.68 -8.33
N GLU A 288 -17.24 -4.86 -8.95
CA GLU A 288 -18.13 -5.98 -8.60
C GLU A 288 -17.92 -6.54 -7.18
N LYS A 289 -18.91 -7.30 -6.73
CA LYS A 289 -18.86 -8.01 -5.45
C LYS A 289 -17.67 -8.96 -5.41
N GLY A 290 -16.99 -9.00 -4.27
CA GLY A 290 -15.83 -9.85 -4.03
C GLY A 290 -14.49 -9.11 -4.14
N GLN A 291 -14.44 -7.93 -4.75
CA GLN A 291 -13.20 -7.13 -4.80
C GLN A 291 -12.80 -6.57 -3.44
N CYS A 292 -13.80 -6.20 -2.63
CA CYS A 292 -13.59 -5.65 -1.30
C CYS A 292 -14.57 -6.22 -0.27
N GLU A 293 -14.08 -6.42 0.95
CA GLU A 293 -14.84 -6.84 2.11
C GLU A 293 -15.26 -5.63 2.95
N LYS A 294 -16.54 -5.26 2.86
CA LYS A 294 -17.15 -4.26 3.75
C LYS A 294 -17.31 -4.83 5.15
N PHE A 295 -17.29 -3.99 6.18
CA PHE A 295 -17.51 -4.38 7.59
C PHE A 295 -16.59 -5.51 8.09
N TYR A 296 -15.37 -5.58 7.55
CA TYR A 296 -14.44 -6.66 7.84
C TYR A 296 -14.11 -6.74 9.34
N VAL A 297 -13.71 -5.62 9.95
CA VAL A 297 -13.37 -5.60 11.38
C VAL A 297 -14.58 -5.93 12.25
N GLN A 298 -15.78 -5.45 11.93
CA GLN A 298 -16.99 -5.79 12.71
C GLN A 298 -17.22 -7.30 12.71
N ARG A 299 -17.10 -7.97 11.56
CA ARG A 299 -17.15 -9.44 11.49
C ARG A 299 -16.01 -10.10 12.26
N LEU A 300 -14.79 -9.55 12.16
CA LEU A 300 -13.62 -10.09 12.84
C LEU A 300 -13.78 -10.04 14.37
N LEU A 301 -14.27 -8.93 14.91
CA LEU A 301 -14.52 -8.76 16.35
C LEU A 301 -15.70 -9.60 16.86
N ASN A 302 -16.71 -9.82 16.02
CA ASN A 302 -17.90 -10.62 16.36
C ASN A 302 -17.72 -12.14 16.13
N ARG A 303 -16.55 -12.61 15.67
CA ARG A 303 -16.30 -14.04 15.50
C ARG A 303 -16.39 -14.75 16.85
N LYS A 304 -17.54 -15.36 17.15
CA LYS A 304 -17.62 -16.45 18.13
C LYS A 304 -16.85 -17.62 17.55
N LYS A 305 -15.60 -17.83 18.00
CA LYS A 305 -14.91 -19.07 17.66
C LYS A 305 -15.62 -20.21 18.38
N ARG A 306 -16.16 -21.16 17.60
CA ARG A 306 -16.40 -22.53 18.07
C ARG A 306 -15.09 -22.96 18.73
N SER A 307 -15.13 -23.23 20.03
CA SER A 307 -14.03 -23.86 20.74
C SER A 307 -13.56 -25.03 19.89
N LYS A 308 -12.24 -25.09 19.66
CA LYS A 308 -11.59 -26.35 19.28
C LYS A 308 -11.84 -27.29 20.47
N PHE A 309 -12.94 -28.04 20.39
CA PHE A 309 -13.09 -29.32 21.06
C PHE A 309 -12.25 -30.34 20.30
#